data_AF-A0A7S2W107-F1
#
_entry.id   AF-A0A7S2W107-F1
#
_cell.length_a   1.000
_cell.length_b   1.000
_cell.length_c   1.000
_cell.angle_alpha   90.00
_cell.angle_beta   90.00
_cell.angle_gamma   90.00
#
_symmetry.space_group_name_H-M   'P 1'
#
loop_
_entity.id
_entity.type
_entity.pdbx_description
1 polymer ?
#
loop_
_entity_poly.entity_id
_entity_poly.type
_entity_poly.pdbx_seq_one_letter_code
_entity_poly.pdbx_strand_id
1 'polypeptide(L)'
;SLGGSSHTLMLACVSPADSNLEETVNTLRYASRARAIRNAAMKNDIRAAGGVAAAAAAAENAILRREVRLLKLQLLEARSGGASGGSQAASENSSLVAGLRKQLQFAQDEKRALSDRLREADEKVFVAQLKADRLALALEQHQARDGEDVAPGARAETGEG
;
A
#
# COMPACT_ATOMS: atom_id res chain seq x y z
N SER A 1 9.40 7.83 14.39
CA SER A 1 9.86 6.87 13.38
C SER A 1 10.69 7.60 12.33
N LEU A 2 11.95 7.20 12.17
CA LEU A 2 12.87 7.76 11.16
C LEU A 2 13.00 6.71 10.04
N GLY A 3 12.77 7.12 8.79
CA GLY A 3 12.82 6.23 7.61
C GLY A 3 11.50 5.52 7.24
N GLY A 4 10.35 5.98 7.74
CA GLY A 4 9.04 5.35 7.51
C GLY A 4 8.04 6.21 6.74
N SER A 5 6.75 5.87 6.82
CA SER A 5 5.64 6.56 6.14
C SER A 5 5.09 7.80 6.86
N SER A 6 5.84 8.36 7.80
CA SER A 6 5.41 9.50 8.62
C SER A 6 6.10 10.80 8.23
N HIS A 7 5.39 11.92 8.34
CA HIS A 7 6.02 13.23 8.43
C HIS A 7 6.74 13.34 9.78
N THR A 8 8.04 13.66 9.74
CA THR A 8 8.86 13.77 10.94
C THR A 8 9.56 15.12 10.96
N LEU A 9 9.40 15.84 12.08
CA LEU A 9 10.09 17.09 12.37
C LEU A 9 11.09 16.84 13.52
N MET A 10 12.30 17.35 13.39
CA MET A 10 13.28 17.39 14.47
C MET A 10 13.55 18.83 14.86
N LEU A 11 13.45 19.14 16.15
CA LEU A 11 13.82 20.43 16.72
C LEU A 11 15.10 20.26 17.54
N ALA A 12 16.15 20.98 17.16
CA ALA A 12 17.42 21.01 17.88
C ALA A 12 17.45 22.27 18.74
N CYS A 13 17.31 22.11 20.06
CA CYS A 13 17.43 23.20 21.02
C CYS A 13 18.87 23.29 21.50
N VAL A 14 19.45 24.48 21.46
CA VAL A 14 20.84 24.73 21.86
C VAL A 14 20.91 25.98 22.72
N SER A 15 21.94 26.05 23.58
CA SER A 15 22.21 27.21 24.43
C SER A 15 23.27 28.09 23.77
N PRO A 16 23.12 29.44 23.81
CA PRO A 16 24.13 30.35 23.28
C PRO A 16 25.35 30.54 24.19
N ALA A 17 25.39 29.90 25.37
CA ALA A 17 26.50 30.04 26.31
C ALA A 17 27.76 29.33 25.82
N ASP A 18 28.91 29.98 25.95
CA ASP A 18 30.22 29.44 25.51
C ASP A 18 30.60 28.13 26.19
N SER A 19 30.16 27.94 27.45
CA SER A 19 30.35 26.68 28.19
C SER A 19 29.71 25.46 27.51
N ASN A 20 28.69 25.70 26.66
CA ASN A 20 27.91 24.65 26.01
C ASN A 20 28.24 24.54 24.52
N LEU A 21 29.33 25.16 24.05
CA LEU A 21 29.72 25.18 22.64
C LEU A 21 29.95 23.76 22.09
N GLU A 22 30.64 22.91 22.85
CA GLU A 22 30.94 21.54 22.45
C GLU A 22 29.66 20.70 22.25
N GLU A 23 28.75 20.75 23.23
CA GLU A 23 27.46 20.06 23.16
C GLU A 23 26.54 20.63 22.05
N THR A 24 26.61 21.93 21.83
CA THR A 24 25.92 22.60 20.72
C THR A 24 26.40 22.07 19.37
N VAL A 25 27.71 21.93 19.18
CA VAL A 25 28.29 21.35 17.95
C VAL A 25 27.85 19.89 17.77
N ASN A 26 27.84 19.09 18.84
CA ASN A 26 27.40 17.70 18.77
C ASN A 26 25.90 17.59 18.41
N THR A 27 25.07 18.45 18.99
CA THR A 27 23.63 18.54 18.70
C THR A 27 23.38 18.94 17.25
N LEU A 28 24.09 19.94 16.73
CA LEU A 28 23.97 20.38 15.33
C LEU A 28 24.46 19.32 14.33
N ARG A 29 25.54 18.60 14.64
CA ARG A 29 26.03 17.48 13.83
C ARG A 29 24.99 16.37 13.74
N TYR A 30 24.32 16.06 14.85
CA TYR A 30 23.24 15.07 14.84
C TYR A 30 22.02 15.58 14.05
N ALA A 31 21.61 16.84 14.22
CA ALA A 31 20.53 17.44 13.46
C ALA A 31 20.80 17.43 11.94
N SER A 32 22.05 17.68 11.53
CA SER A 32 22.48 17.60 10.14
C SER A 32 22.34 16.18 9.57
N ARG A 33 22.75 15.16 10.34
CA ARG A 33 22.55 13.75 9.96
C ARG A 33 21.07 13.38 9.89
N ALA A 34 20.27 13.81 10.86
CA ALA A 34 18.84 13.54 10.88
C ALA A 34 18.09 14.18 9.70
N ARG A 35 18.53 15.36 9.25
CA ARG A 35 17.99 16.03 8.04
C ARG A 35 18.21 15.22 6.76
N ALA A 36 19.24 14.38 6.70
CA ALA A 36 19.50 13.52 5.55
C ALA A 36 18.55 12.31 5.46
N ILE A 37 17.79 12.03 6.52
CA ILE A 37 16.86 10.89 6.55
C ILE A 37 15.64 11.23 5.68
N ARG A 38 15.43 10.43 4.64
CA ARG A 38 14.28 10.56 3.75
C ARG A 38 13.14 9.68 4.24
N ASN A 39 12.00 10.30 4.52
CA ASN A 39 10.76 9.59 4.80
C ASN A 39 9.87 9.62 3.56
N ALA A 40 9.30 8.47 3.21
CA ALA A 40 8.30 8.37 2.15
C ALA A 40 6.91 8.48 2.77
N ALA A 41 6.53 9.69 3.20
CA ALA A 41 5.25 9.91 3.86
C ALA A 41 4.10 9.56 2.92
N MET A 42 3.27 8.59 3.34
CA MET A 42 2.10 8.15 2.59
C MET A 42 0.85 8.54 3.37
N LYS A 43 -0.11 9.16 2.68
CA LYS A 43 -1.40 9.49 3.27
C LYS A 43 -2.14 8.20 3.56
N ASN A 44 -2.32 7.91 4.84
CA ASN A 44 -3.00 6.69 5.28
C ASN A 44 -4.52 6.90 5.18
N ASP A 45 -5.03 6.96 3.95
CA ASP A 45 -6.47 7.12 3.70
C ASP A 45 -7.18 5.79 4.02
N ILE A 46 -7.56 5.63 5.29
CA ILE A 46 -8.42 4.54 5.78
C ILE A 46 -9.74 4.51 5.00
N ARG A 47 -10.16 5.62 4.39
CA ARG A 47 -11.34 5.66 3.53
C ARG A 47 -11.14 5.07 2.13
N ALA A 48 -9.94 5.21 1.54
CA ALA A 48 -9.65 4.71 0.20
C ALA A 48 -9.13 3.26 0.23
N ALA A 49 -8.26 2.93 1.19
CA ALA A 49 -7.76 1.57 1.39
C ALA A 49 -8.62 0.75 2.37
N GLY A 50 -9.19 1.37 3.40
CA GLY A 50 -9.86 0.64 4.49
C GLY A 50 -11.27 0.14 4.18
N GLY A 51 -11.89 0.49 3.05
CA GLY A 51 -13.10 -0.21 2.60
C GLY A 51 -12.76 -1.61 2.09
N VAL A 52 -11.89 -1.67 1.07
CA VAL A 52 -11.56 -2.91 0.36
C VAL A 52 -10.52 -3.74 1.13
N ALA A 53 -9.48 -3.12 1.69
CA ALA A 53 -8.46 -3.84 2.45
C ALA A 53 -8.96 -4.30 3.83
N ALA A 54 -9.83 -3.52 4.51
CA ALA A 54 -10.43 -4.01 5.75
C ALA A 54 -11.52 -5.04 5.49
N ALA A 55 -12.31 -4.92 4.40
CA ALA A 55 -13.23 -5.99 3.99
C ALA A 55 -12.48 -7.26 3.59
N ALA A 56 -11.37 -7.15 2.85
CA ALA A 56 -10.52 -8.28 2.49
C ALA A 56 -9.87 -8.91 3.72
N ALA A 57 -9.32 -8.12 4.63
CA ALA A 57 -8.74 -8.60 5.89
C ALA A 57 -9.79 -9.19 6.84
N ALA A 58 -11.02 -8.66 6.85
CA ALA A 58 -12.14 -9.20 7.62
C ALA A 58 -12.67 -10.50 7.02
N ALA A 59 -12.77 -10.58 5.68
CA ALA A 59 -13.15 -11.79 4.97
C ALA A 59 -12.10 -12.90 5.17
N GLU A 60 -10.81 -12.56 5.08
CA GLU A 60 -9.73 -13.48 5.36
C GLU A 60 -9.74 -13.94 6.83
N ASN A 61 -9.95 -13.03 7.78
CA ASN A 61 -10.14 -13.39 9.18
C ASN A 61 -11.35 -14.32 9.38
N ALA A 62 -12.46 -14.08 8.68
CA ALA A 62 -13.66 -14.90 8.79
C ALA A 62 -13.42 -16.33 8.25
N ILE A 63 -12.71 -16.44 7.11
CA ILE A 63 -12.32 -17.73 6.51
C ILE A 63 -11.37 -18.47 7.46
N LEU A 64 -10.30 -17.83 7.92
CA LEU A 64 -9.33 -18.44 8.83
C LEU A 64 -9.99 -18.86 10.15
N ARG A 65 -10.88 -18.04 10.70
CA ARG A 65 -11.65 -18.40 11.91
C ARG A 65 -12.61 -19.57 11.69
N ARG A 66 -13.17 -19.72 10.48
CA ARG A 66 -14.02 -20.87 10.12
C ARG A 66 -13.18 -22.14 10.01
N GLU A 67 -12.03 -22.07 9.36
CA GLU A 67 -11.13 -23.20 9.17
C GLU A 67 -10.57 -23.69 10.51
N VAL A 68 -10.14 -22.77 11.38
CA VAL A 68 -9.73 -23.09 12.75
C VAL A 68 -10.85 -23.78 13.54
N ARG A 69 -12.11 -23.39 13.34
CA ARG A 69 -13.25 -24.02 14.01
C ARG A 69 -13.50 -25.44 13.52
N LEU A 70 -13.44 -25.66 12.21
CA LEU A 70 -13.62 -26.98 11.61
C LEU A 70 -12.51 -27.95 12.02
N LEU A 71 -11.25 -27.50 11.98
CA LEU A 71 -10.11 -28.30 12.41
C LEU A 71 -10.21 -28.66 13.91
N LYS A 72 -10.68 -27.74 14.75
CA LYS A 72 -10.93 -28.02 16.17
C LYS A 72 -12.01 -29.08 16.39
N LEU A 73 -13.09 -29.06 15.60
CA LEU A 73 -14.15 -30.07 15.66
C LEU A 73 -13.65 -31.45 15.21
N GLN A 74 -12.89 -31.52 14.11
CA GLN A 74 -12.29 -32.77 13.64
C GLN A 74 -11.30 -33.37 14.64
N LEU A 75 -10.50 -32.53 15.31
CA LEU A 75 -9.62 -32.99 16.38
C LEU A 75 -10.39 -33.47 17.62
N LEU A 76 -11.52 -32.84 17.94
CA LEU A 76 -12.42 -33.29 19.01
C LEU A 76 -13.05 -34.65 18.68
N GLU A 77 -13.53 -34.85 17.45
CA GLU A 77 -14.08 -36.13 16.97
C GLU A 77 -13.02 -37.24 16.91
N ALA A 78 -11.82 -36.94 16.42
CA ALA A 78 -10.71 -37.89 16.42
C ALA A 78 -10.29 -38.28 17.85
N ARG A 79 -10.46 -37.36 18.82
CA ARG A 79 -10.16 -37.61 20.23
C ARG A 79 -11.32 -38.29 20.97
N SER A 80 -12.57 -38.12 20.52
CA SER A 80 -13.75 -38.83 21.06
C SER A 80 -13.99 -40.20 20.43
N GLY A 81 -13.49 -40.44 19.22
CA GLY A 81 -13.58 -41.72 18.50
C GLY A 81 -12.55 -42.78 18.93
N GLY A 82 -11.70 -42.48 19.92
CA GLY A 82 -10.64 -43.36 20.41
C GLY A 82 -11.11 -44.56 21.25
N ALA A 83 -12.39 -44.93 21.24
CA ALA A 83 -12.92 -46.00 22.11
C ALA A 83 -13.50 -47.23 21.39
N SER A 84 -13.78 -47.24 20.07
CA SER A 84 -14.24 -48.48 19.40
C SER A 84 -14.28 -48.39 17.85
N GLY A 85 -13.56 -49.24 17.12
CA GLY A 85 -13.83 -49.53 15.68
C GLY A 85 -12.84 -49.00 14.60
N GLY A 86 -11.53 -49.15 14.80
CA GLY A 86 -10.51 -48.33 14.12
C GLY A 86 -9.90 -48.75 12.77
N SER A 87 -10.56 -49.46 11.83
CA SER A 87 -9.86 -49.85 10.57
C SER A 87 -10.50 -49.43 9.24
N GLN A 88 -11.81 -49.60 9.03
CA GLN A 88 -12.45 -49.24 7.74
C GLN A 88 -12.87 -47.76 7.66
N ALA A 89 -13.52 -47.22 8.69
CA ALA A 89 -13.97 -45.82 8.72
C ALA A 89 -12.81 -44.81 8.72
N ALA A 90 -11.65 -45.19 9.28
CA ALA A 90 -10.43 -44.37 9.25
C ALA A 90 -9.86 -44.22 7.83
N SER A 91 -9.99 -45.28 7.00
CA SER A 91 -9.50 -45.29 5.61
C SER A 91 -10.36 -44.42 4.69
N GLU A 92 -11.70 -44.51 4.81
CA GLU A 92 -12.64 -43.66 4.06
C GLU A 92 -12.59 -42.19 4.49
N ASN A 93 -12.48 -41.91 5.79
CA ASN A 93 -12.26 -40.53 6.25
C ASN A 93 -10.93 -39.97 5.76
N SER A 94 -9.87 -40.79 5.69
CA SER A 94 -8.57 -40.36 5.18
C SER A 94 -8.62 -40.00 3.68
N SER A 95 -9.35 -40.75 2.87
CA SER A 95 -9.48 -40.48 1.43
C SER A 95 -10.34 -39.24 1.13
N LEU A 96 -11.44 -39.04 1.87
CA LEU A 96 -12.27 -37.84 1.79
C LEU A 96 -11.51 -36.58 2.25
N VAL A 97 -10.75 -36.68 3.35
CA VAL A 97 -9.89 -35.58 3.83
C VAL A 97 -8.79 -35.25 2.81
N ALA A 98 -8.21 -36.26 2.14
CA ALA A 98 -7.25 -36.03 1.07
C ALA A 98 -7.88 -35.35 -0.15
N GLY A 99 -9.11 -35.71 -0.51
CA GLY A 99 -9.88 -35.07 -1.59
C GLY A 99 -10.20 -33.61 -1.28
N LEU A 100 -10.69 -33.32 -0.08
CA LEU A 100 -10.98 -31.95 0.38
C LEU A 100 -9.72 -31.09 0.44
N ARG A 101 -8.59 -31.65 0.87
CA ARG A 101 -7.28 -30.95 0.83
C ARG A 101 -6.89 -30.57 -0.58
N LYS A 102 -7.06 -31.47 -1.57
CA LYS A 102 -6.78 -31.15 -2.98
C LYS A 102 -7.69 -30.05 -3.52
N GLN A 103 -8.98 -30.08 -3.21
CA GLN A 103 -9.91 -29.03 -3.61
C GLN A 103 -9.59 -27.68 -2.97
N LEU A 104 -9.23 -27.67 -1.67
CA LEU A 104 -8.80 -26.47 -0.97
C LEU A 104 -7.52 -25.90 -1.59
N GLN A 105 -6.57 -26.76 -1.93
CA GLN A 105 -5.31 -26.35 -2.56
C GLN A 105 -5.55 -25.74 -3.94
N PHE A 106 -6.41 -26.36 -4.77
CA PHE A 106 -6.79 -25.80 -6.07
C PHE A 106 -7.47 -24.44 -5.94
N ALA A 107 -8.41 -24.30 -5.00
CA ALA A 107 -9.08 -23.02 -4.74
C ALA A 107 -8.12 -21.95 -4.20
N GLN A 108 -7.12 -22.34 -3.40
CA GLN A 108 -6.08 -21.45 -2.90
C GLN A 108 -5.14 -20.99 -4.03
N ASP A 109 -4.76 -21.88 -4.93
CA ASP A 109 -3.94 -21.56 -6.10
C ASP A 109 -4.68 -20.63 -7.07
N GLU A 110 -5.98 -20.87 -7.29
CA GLU A 110 -6.83 -20.00 -8.12
C GLU A 110 -6.99 -18.60 -7.49
N LYS A 111 -7.21 -18.52 -6.17
CA LYS A 111 -7.21 -17.24 -5.43
C LYS A 111 -5.88 -16.51 -5.57
N ARG A 112 -4.76 -17.23 -5.50
CA ARG A 112 -3.41 -16.65 -5.64
C ARG A 112 -3.22 -16.08 -7.05
N ALA A 113 -3.57 -16.83 -8.08
CA ALA A 113 -3.49 -16.39 -9.47
C ALA A 113 -4.37 -15.15 -9.74
N LEU A 114 -5.59 -15.12 -9.21
CA LEU A 114 -6.48 -13.95 -9.31
C LEU A 114 -5.92 -12.73 -8.58
N SER A 115 -5.31 -12.93 -7.41
CA SER A 115 -4.69 -11.84 -6.64
C SER A 115 -3.48 -11.25 -7.38
N ASP A 116 -2.68 -12.06 -8.05
CA ASP A 116 -1.54 -11.59 -8.84
C ASP A 116 -2.00 -10.84 -10.10
N ARG A 117 -3.06 -11.30 -10.77
CA ARG A 117 -3.68 -10.55 -11.88
C ARG A 117 -4.24 -9.19 -11.46
N LEU A 118 -4.81 -9.11 -10.26
CA LEU A 118 -5.33 -7.84 -9.72
C LEU A 118 -4.18 -6.85 -9.49
N ARG A 119 -3.06 -7.30 -8.91
CA ARG A 119 -1.85 -6.48 -8.73
C ARG A 119 -1.31 -5.97 -10.06
N GLU A 120 -1.23 -6.84 -11.06
CA GLU A 120 -0.74 -6.46 -12.40
C GLU A 120 -1.68 -5.43 -13.07
N ALA A 121 -2.99 -5.55 -12.86
CA ALA A 121 -3.95 -4.55 -13.33
C ALA A 121 -3.77 -3.20 -12.62
N ASP A 122 -3.57 -3.19 -11.30
CA ASP A 122 -3.32 -1.97 -10.53
C ASP A 122 -2.05 -1.25 -11.00
N GLU A 123 -0.96 -2.00 -11.25
CA GLU A 123 0.28 -1.45 -11.81
C GLU A 123 0.07 -0.84 -13.20
N LYS A 124 -0.69 -1.51 -14.07
CA LYS A 124 -1.03 -0.99 -15.41
C LYS A 124 -1.85 0.29 -15.34
N VAL A 125 -2.83 0.36 -14.44
CA VAL A 125 -3.66 1.55 -14.22
C VAL A 125 -2.79 2.71 -13.75
N PHE A 126 -1.88 2.47 -12.79
CA PHE A 126 -0.96 3.48 -12.29
C PHE A 126 -0.05 4.04 -13.41
N VAL A 127 0.52 3.17 -14.24
CA VAL A 127 1.36 3.59 -15.38
C VAL A 127 0.55 4.36 -16.42
N ALA A 128 -0.69 3.93 -16.70
CA ALA A 128 -1.58 4.63 -17.62
C ALA A 128 -1.92 6.05 -17.13
N GLN A 129 -2.19 6.20 -15.83
CA GLN A 129 -2.43 7.51 -15.21
C GLN A 129 -1.22 8.44 -15.32
N LEU A 130 -0.01 7.96 -15.01
CA LEU A 130 1.20 8.76 -15.18
C LEU A 130 1.41 9.23 -16.64
N LYS A 131 1.11 8.36 -17.61
CA LYS A 131 1.18 8.73 -19.03
C LYS A 131 0.14 9.79 -19.39
N ALA A 132 -1.10 9.65 -18.89
CA ALA A 132 -2.16 10.62 -19.10
C ALA A 132 -1.79 12.00 -18.53
N ASP A 133 -1.29 12.06 -17.29
CA ASP A 133 -0.86 13.30 -16.64
C ASP A 133 0.28 13.99 -17.41
N ARG A 134 1.25 13.20 -17.90
CA ARG A 134 2.34 13.73 -18.72
C ARG A 134 1.86 14.34 -20.04
N LEU A 135 0.89 13.71 -20.69
CA LEU A 135 0.30 14.22 -21.92
C LEU A 135 -0.53 15.49 -21.67
N ALA A 136 -1.26 15.55 -20.56
CA ALA A 136 -2.03 16.74 -20.18
C ALA A 136 -1.09 17.95 -20.00
N LEU A 137 0.03 17.78 -19.29
CA LEU A 137 1.04 18.83 -19.12
C LEU A 137 1.67 19.27 -20.45
N ALA A 138 1.93 18.33 -21.37
CA ALA A 138 2.49 18.66 -22.68
C ALA A 138 1.51 19.47 -23.56
N LEU A 139 0.22 19.18 -23.48
CA LEU A 139 -0.83 19.95 -24.17
C LEU A 139 -0.95 21.36 -23.59
N GLU A 140 -0.91 21.50 -22.28
CA GLU A 140 -0.96 22.81 -21.61
C GLU A 140 0.24 23.69 -22.00
N GLN A 141 1.43 23.10 -22.12
CA GLN A 141 2.63 23.80 -22.60
C GLN A 141 2.54 24.23 -24.07
N HIS A 142 1.90 23.43 -24.93
CA HIS A 142 1.67 23.80 -26.32
C HIS A 142 0.64 24.94 -26.45
N GLN A 143 -0.47 24.87 -25.70
CA GLN A 143 -1.47 25.94 -25.66
C GLN A 143 -0.91 27.25 -25.11
N ALA A 144 -0.01 27.19 -24.13
CA ALA A 144 0.67 28.38 -23.60
C ALA A 144 1.62 29.02 -24.62
N ARG A 145 2.24 28.23 -25.52
CA ARG A 145 3.11 28.74 -26.59
C ARG A 145 2.31 29.37 -27.73
N ASP A 146 1.19 28.76 -28.11
CA ASP A 146 0.32 29.30 -29.16
C ASP A 146 -0.40 30.61 -28.72
N GLY A 147 -0.47 30.87 -27.40
CA GLY A 147 -1.05 32.08 -26.81
C GLY A 147 -0.10 33.31 -26.76
N GLU A 148 1.20 33.16 -26.98
CA GLU A 148 2.16 34.28 -27.02
C GLU A 148 2.27 34.95 -28.40
N ASP A 149 1.77 34.31 -29.47
CA ASP A 149 1.85 34.84 -30.85
C ASP A 149 0.69 35.80 -31.25
N VAL A 150 -0.17 36.19 -30.30
CA VAL A 150 -1.25 37.17 -30.55
C VAL A 150 -1.17 38.35 -29.58
N ALA A 151 -0.33 39.33 -29.90
CA ALA A 151 -0.39 40.69 -29.34
C ALA A 151 -0.46 41.75 -30.47
N PRO A 152 -1.15 42.89 -30.24
CA PRO A 152 -1.89 43.61 -31.26
C PRO A 152 -1.01 44.61 -32.04
N GLY A 153 -1.11 44.55 -33.38
CA GLY A 153 -0.50 45.53 -34.27
C GLY A 153 -1.19 46.89 -34.18
N ALA A 154 -0.47 47.85 -33.58
CA ALA A 154 -0.42 49.28 -33.88
C ALA A 154 -1.70 50.13 -33.74
N ARG A 155 -1.74 50.89 -32.64
CA ARG A 155 -2.29 52.26 -32.62
C ARG A 155 -1.58 53.09 -33.70
N ALA A 156 -2.33 53.60 -34.68
CA ALA A 156 -1.90 54.71 -35.50
C ALA A 156 -2.62 55.96 -34.99
N GLU A 157 -1.80 56.90 -34.53
CA GLU A 157 -2.15 58.24 -34.09
C GLU A 157 -2.83 59.00 -35.23
N THR A 158 -3.98 59.63 -34.96
CA THR A 158 -4.51 60.72 -35.79
C THR A 158 -4.59 61.97 -34.94
N GLY A 159 -3.53 62.76 -35.00
CA GLY A 159 -3.53 64.17 -34.68
C GLY A 159 -2.78 64.91 -35.77
N GLU A 160 -3.48 65.82 -36.45
CA GLU A 160 -3.05 67.15 -36.95
C GLU A 160 -3.78 67.53 -38.24
N GLY A 161 -4.35 68.74 -38.26
CA GLY A 161 -4.86 69.44 -39.44
C GLY A 161 -6.27 69.97 -39.29
#